data_AF-A0A820KX76-F1
#
_entry.id   AF-A0A820KX76-F1
#
_cell.length_a   1.000
_cell.length_b   1.000
_cell.length_c   1.000
_cell.angle_alpha   90.00
_cell.angle_beta   90.00
_cell.angle_gamma   90.00
#
_symmetry.space_group_name_H-M   'P 1'
#
loop_
_entity.id
_entity.type
_entity.pdbx_description
1 polymer ?
#
loop_
_entity_poly.entity_id
_entity_poly.type
_entity_poly.pdbx_seq_one_letter_code
_entity_poly.pdbx_strand_id
1 'polypeptide(L)'
;MTSSSNNILQNCSNETSVVSAPSSTNMIIGSPTVPIKNGLSSNVSLDGFQQVENKNKNKIKYKHVTSAVKKKRTHYETNVISNPVAPSPVSSTPTAIATNPLLHKAVQQVEGIHHVQGIQQVQNTQQVSGDSQVQGALPSSHPQQISITTESARYAQTRYPFSPFIIRFNAVKLELTSSTVREELLIKEKITVGYIAYDIDEYLAPANILICSKCMGLGHFMKQCTQVKSTCRTCGECTDDLKQHICSKIEKCVHCGQNHKSNSLKCQVVKSFRSELTRKLLSPNNRSTSSTTNTLNNMSNSNFKYSSSDFPPMPMPQFVPTNPNNTMLTKLDGLLGKITEVNNHLSNVELKYNNFEQFMIEKKESDLLIKENINLLSKQSVAFKKDLVHHSLLIERHENLFMKLIVPMFEDLFGLIASQNQDKKGNILDPDPDLKLKLERYLIQMKKAKEGENRNGGVLMLIKEGISIIRVPCKLPNVCVVDIKGEEDFRLIGVYAPDSKTWSWDDLSHFLSQKCIIYCDFNVDILQDVKKAELLLQWADEQFLAQALPNSPTSLRSDRVIDYAFVRGLNVDIQ
;
A
#
# COMPACT_ATOMS: atom_id res chain seq x y z
N MET A 1 27.57 48.26 16.29
CA MET A 1 28.13 49.46 15.62
C MET A 1 27.75 49.34 14.14
N THR A 2 26.60 49.93 13.79
CA THR A 2 26.44 51.08 12.86
C THR A 2 26.65 50.68 11.40
N SER A 3 25.55 50.45 10.67
CA SER A 3 24.97 51.35 9.62
C SER A 3 25.62 51.10 8.25
N SER A 4 24.94 50.89 7.12
CA SER A 4 23.92 51.72 6.45
C SER A 4 23.32 50.90 5.28
N SER A 5 22.00 50.81 5.08
CA SER A 5 21.16 51.65 4.18
C SER A 5 21.68 51.85 2.74
N ASN A 6 20.97 51.33 1.72
CA ASN A 6 20.37 52.14 0.65
C ASN A 6 19.47 51.35 -0.33
N ASN A 7 18.30 51.95 -0.59
CA ASN A 7 17.31 51.65 -1.63
C ASN A 7 17.80 52.04 -3.03
N ILE A 8 17.36 51.34 -4.10
CA ILE A 8 16.95 51.95 -5.38
C ILE A 8 15.78 51.17 -5.99
N LEU A 9 14.76 51.92 -6.40
CA LEU A 9 13.52 51.59 -7.10
C LEU A 9 13.64 52.13 -8.55
N GLN A 10 12.79 51.64 -9.47
CA GLN A 10 12.54 52.10 -10.87
C GLN A 10 13.53 51.56 -11.95
N ASN A 11 13.14 51.15 -13.16
CA ASN A 11 11.99 51.50 -14.02
C ASN A 11 11.68 50.40 -15.06
N CYS A 12 10.42 50.35 -15.52
CA CYS A 12 9.97 49.69 -16.74
C CYS A 12 10.41 50.43 -18.01
N SER A 13 10.68 49.72 -19.10
CA SER A 13 10.53 50.21 -20.49
C SER A 13 10.41 49.03 -21.46
N ASN A 14 9.43 49.16 -22.36
CA ASN A 14 9.10 48.26 -23.47
C ASN A 14 10.19 48.24 -24.55
N GLU A 15 10.34 47.14 -25.27
CA GLU A 15 10.60 47.19 -26.71
C GLU A 15 10.17 45.89 -27.44
N THR A 16 9.59 46.11 -28.61
CA THR A 16 8.81 45.19 -29.44
C THR A 16 9.64 44.57 -30.56
N SER A 17 9.43 43.25 -30.75
CA SER A 17 9.33 42.50 -32.03
C SER A 17 10.40 42.64 -33.12
N VAL A 18 11.02 41.52 -33.54
CA VAL A 18 11.16 41.14 -34.97
C VAL A 18 11.24 39.60 -35.14
N VAL A 19 10.21 39.04 -35.79
CA VAL A 19 10.18 38.02 -36.86
C VAL A 19 11.35 37.02 -37.02
N SER A 20 11.09 35.71 -36.92
CA SER A 20 11.61 34.69 -37.87
C SER A 20 10.83 33.35 -37.83
N ALA A 21 10.28 32.95 -38.98
CA ALA A 21 10.02 31.58 -39.47
C ALA A 21 9.80 31.71 -41.00
N PRO A 22 9.81 30.68 -41.88
CA PRO A 22 9.84 29.22 -41.65
C PRO A 22 10.72 28.39 -42.65
N SER A 23 10.87 27.07 -42.43
CA SER A 23 10.96 25.99 -43.47
C SER A 23 11.13 24.61 -42.78
N SER A 24 10.14 23.69 -42.72
CA SER A 24 9.76 22.63 -43.70
C SER A 24 10.96 21.80 -44.21
N THR A 25 11.05 20.45 -44.17
CA THR A 25 10.03 19.44 -44.56
C THR A 25 10.37 18.01 -44.11
N ASN A 26 9.37 17.35 -43.50
CA ASN A 26 8.89 15.94 -43.44
C ASN A 26 9.71 14.69 -43.86
N MET A 27 9.46 13.62 -43.09
CA MET A 27 9.11 12.30 -43.62
C MET A 27 7.98 11.65 -42.78
N ILE A 28 6.98 11.08 -43.47
CA ILE A 28 5.68 10.58 -42.99
C ILE A 28 5.70 9.05 -42.95
N ILE A 29 5.19 8.41 -41.89
CA ILE A 29 4.47 7.12 -41.96
C ILE A 29 3.26 7.20 -41.02
N GLY A 30 2.06 7.02 -41.58
CA GLY A 30 0.79 7.20 -40.89
C GLY A 30 0.30 5.97 -40.12
N SER A 31 -0.62 6.23 -39.19
CA SER A 31 -1.53 5.23 -38.63
C SER A 31 -2.86 5.94 -38.26
N PRO A 32 -4.01 5.26 -38.38
CA PRO A 32 -5.30 5.92 -38.50
C PRO A 32 -5.88 6.39 -37.15
N THR A 33 -6.38 7.62 -37.14
CA THR A 33 -7.19 8.22 -36.07
C THR A 33 -8.65 7.77 -36.13
N VAL A 34 -9.17 7.30 -35.00
CA VAL A 34 -10.61 7.17 -34.70
C VAL A 34 -11.05 8.42 -33.94
N PRO A 35 -12.18 9.08 -34.29
CA PRO A 35 -12.61 10.30 -33.60
C PRO A 35 -13.37 9.96 -32.31
N ILE A 36 -12.85 10.40 -31.16
CA ILE A 36 -13.57 10.41 -29.88
C ILE A 36 -14.28 11.78 -29.76
N LYS A 37 -15.61 11.77 -29.82
CA LYS A 37 -16.44 12.94 -29.51
C LYS A 37 -16.56 13.12 -27.99
N ASN A 38 -16.44 14.37 -27.57
CA ASN A 38 -16.46 14.85 -26.19
C ASN A 38 -17.79 14.56 -25.47
N GLY A 39 -17.70 13.95 -24.29
CA GLY A 39 -18.81 13.83 -23.33
C GLY A 39 -18.88 15.05 -22.41
N LEU A 40 -20.06 15.67 -22.36
CA LEU A 40 -20.46 16.71 -21.43
C LEU A 40 -20.61 16.12 -20.01
N SER A 41 -19.91 16.67 -19.03
CA SER A 41 -20.14 16.37 -17.61
C SER A 41 -21.20 17.32 -17.04
N SER A 42 -22.38 16.81 -16.70
CA SER A 42 -23.35 17.53 -15.86
C SER A 42 -23.45 16.88 -14.49
N ASN A 43 -22.93 17.58 -13.47
CA ASN A 43 -23.22 17.30 -12.07
C ASN A 43 -24.65 17.77 -11.77
N VAL A 44 -25.56 16.83 -11.47
CA VAL A 44 -26.87 17.12 -10.91
C VAL A 44 -26.91 16.58 -9.49
N SER A 45 -27.13 17.49 -8.54
CA SER A 45 -27.44 17.24 -7.14
C SER A 45 -28.87 16.69 -7.04
N LEU A 46 -29.03 15.56 -6.37
CA LEU A 46 -30.32 14.91 -6.08
C LEU A 46 -30.50 14.89 -4.57
N ASP A 47 -30.98 16.00 -4.02
CA ASP A 47 -31.59 16.04 -2.69
C ASP A 47 -33.11 15.92 -2.85
N GLY A 48 -33.70 14.94 -2.16
CA GLY A 48 -35.13 14.87 -1.86
C GLY A 48 -35.96 13.92 -2.71
N PHE A 49 -36.03 12.64 -2.31
CA PHE A 49 -37.25 11.85 -2.50
C PHE A 49 -37.52 10.97 -1.26
N GLN A 50 -38.73 11.15 -0.73
CA GLN A 50 -39.29 10.45 0.42
C GLN A 50 -39.54 8.97 0.13
N GLN A 51 -39.36 8.17 1.18
CA GLN A 51 -39.62 6.75 1.26
C GLN A 51 -41.11 6.44 1.06
N VAL A 52 -41.41 5.44 0.23
CA VAL A 52 -42.66 4.69 0.28
C VAL A 52 -42.30 3.22 0.44
N GLU A 53 -42.52 2.70 1.65
CA GLU A 53 -42.40 1.28 1.97
C GLU A 53 -43.47 0.48 1.24
N ASN A 54 -43.09 -0.59 0.54
CA ASN A 54 -44.01 -1.66 0.18
C ASN A 54 -43.47 -3.01 0.68
N LYS A 55 -44.16 -3.52 1.72
CA LYS A 55 -43.95 -4.83 2.33
C LYS A 55 -44.41 -5.92 1.36
N ASN A 56 -43.51 -6.78 0.91
CA ASN A 56 -43.90 -8.10 0.38
C ASN A 56 -43.07 -9.21 1.03
N LYS A 57 -43.77 -10.00 1.85
CA LYS A 57 -43.26 -11.17 2.56
C LYS A 57 -43.30 -12.37 1.61
N ASN A 58 -42.14 -12.88 1.18
CA ASN A 58 -42.04 -14.21 0.59
C ASN A 58 -41.37 -15.19 1.56
N LYS A 59 -42.18 -16.17 1.97
CA LYS A 59 -41.91 -17.24 2.92
C LYS A 59 -41.20 -18.38 2.17
N ILE A 60 -39.88 -18.54 2.35
CA ILE A 60 -39.15 -19.70 1.83
C ILE A 60 -39.23 -20.82 2.88
N LYS A 61 -40.00 -21.87 2.58
CA LYS A 61 -40.03 -23.12 3.35
C LYS A 61 -38.89 -24.03 2.89
N TYR A 62 -37.96 -24.34 3.79
CA TYR A 62 -37.02 -25.45 3.61
C TYR A 62 -37.74 -26.77 3.89
N LYS A 63 -37.77 -27.68 2.91
CA LYS A 63 -38.15 -29.09 3.09
C LYS A 63 -36.86 -29.90 3.23
N HIS A 64 -36.71 -30.58 4.36
CA HIS A 64 -35.79 -31.69 4.54
C HIS A 64 -36.14 -32.81 3.56
N VAL A 65 -35.15 -33.29 2.81
CA VAL A 65 -35.20 -34.59 2.11
C VAL A 65 -33.95 -35.36 2.49
N THR A 66 -34.15 -36.37 3.32
CA THR A 66 -33.23 -37.48 3.54
C THR A 66 -33.38 -38.49 2.42
N SER A 67 -32.28 -38.86 1.74
CA SER A 67 -32.25 -40.08 0.93
C SER A 67 -30.87 -40.70 0.89
N ALA A 68 -30.89 -42.02 1.10
CA ALA A 68 -29.77 -42.91 1.32
C ALA A 68 -28.93 -43.16 0.05
N VAL A 69 -27.60 -43.18 0.21
CA VAL A 69 -26.65 -43.55 -0.85
C VAL A 69 -26.41 -45.05 -0.81
N LYS A 70 -26.97 -45.77 -1.80
CA LYS A 70 -26.59 -47.14 -2.15
C LYS A 70 -25.41 -47.09 -3.13
N LYS A 71 -24.28 -47.67 -2.71
CA LYS A 71 -23.11 -47.97 -3.58
C LYS A 71 -23.55 -48.89 -4.72
N LYS A 72 -23.27 -48.50 -5.96
CA LYS A 72 -23.12 -49.42 -7.09
C LYS A 72 -21.81 -49.13 -7.82
N ARG A 73 -21.04 -50.20 -7.94
CA ARG A 73 -19.73 -50.35 -8.57
C ARG A 73 -20.00 -50.74 -10.02
N THR A 74 -19.42 -50.05 -11.00
CA THR A 74 -19.42 -50.49 -12.40
C THR A 74 -18.01 -50.35 -12.97
N HIS A 75 -17.52 -51.49 -13.44
CA HIS A 75 -16.33 -51.67 -14.25
C HIS A 75 -16.46 -50.90 -15.58
N TYR A 76 -15.35 -50.39 -16.10
CA TYR A 76 -15.23 -50.08 -17.52
C TYR A 76 -14.01 -50.80 -18.11
N GLU A 77 -14.29 -51.51 -19.19
CA GLU A 77 -13.40 -52.27 -20.04
C GLU A 77 -12.50 -51.37 -20.89
N THR A 78 -11.28 -51.85 -21.08
CA THR A 78 -10.32 -51.45 -22.10
C THR A 78 -10.81 -51.82 -23.49
N ASN A 79 -10.79 -50.86 -24.42
CA ASN A 79 -10.78 -51.14 -25.86
C ASN A 79 -9.61 -50.44 -26.54
N VAL A 80 -8.78 -51.27 -27.17
CA VAL A 80 -7.73 -50.94 -28.13
C VAL A 80 -8.38 -50.60 -29.46
N ILE A 81 -7.92 -49.58 -30.18
CA ILE A 81 -7.88 -49.50 -31.66
C ILE A 81 -6.89 -48.39 -32.09
N SER A 82 -6.35 -48.64 -33.28
CA SER A 82 -5.14 -48.24 -34.00
C SER A 82 -4.90 -46.78 -34.44
N ASN A 83 -3.61 -46.53 -34.71
CA ASN A 83 -2.95 -45.36 -35.36
C ASN A 83 -3.65 -44.77 -36.59
N PRO A 84 -3.31 -43.51 -36.94
CA PRO A 84 -2.47 -43.34 -38.14
C PRO A 84 -1.37 -42.26 -38.07
N VAL A 85 -0.24 -42.61 -38.71
CA VAL A 85 0.64 -41.85 -39.62
C VAL A 85 1.13 -40.44 -39.24
N ALA A 86 2.46 -40.34 -39.15
CA ALA A 86 3.28 -39.14 -38.93
C ALA A 86 3.52 -38.30 -40.20
N PRO A 87 3.93 -37.03 -40.03
CA PRO A 87 4.89 -36.39 -40.92
C PRO A 87 6.20 -36.00 -40.20
N SER A 88 7.28 -36.08 -40.97
CA SER A 88 8.70 -36.01 -40.64
C SER A 88 9.19 -34.69 -40.01
N PRO A 89 10.33 -34.71 -39.27
CA PRO A 89 10.89 -33.53 -38.63
C PRO A 89 11.88 -32.75 -39.53
N VAL A 90 11.79 -31.42 -39.50
CA VAL A 90 12.78 -30.49 -40.06
C VAL A 90 13.87 -30.27 -39.01
N SER A 91 15.12 -30.58 -39.37
CA SER A 91 16.30 -30.36 -38.55
C SER A 91 16.69 -28.88 -38.53
N SER A 92 16.95 -28.33 -37.34
CA SER A 92 17.78 -27.14 -37.21
C SER A 92 18.81 -27.37 -36.08
N THR A 93 20.06 -27.39 -36.51
CA THR A 93 21.28 -27.43 -35.73
C THR A 93 21.50 -26.12 -34.96
N PRO A 94 21.94 -26.16 -33.69
CA PRO A 94 22.52 -24.99 -33.04
C PRO A 94 24.04 -24.99 -33.22
N THR A 95 24.53 -23.92 -33.87
CA THR A 95 25.94 -23.61 -34.05
C THR A 95 26.59 -23.24 -32.73
N ALA A 96 27.69 -23.93 -32.40
CA ALA A 96 28.58 -23.62 -31.30
C ALA A 96 29.29 -22.27 -31.53
N ILE A 97 29.34 -21.42 -30.50
CA ILE A 97 30.25 -20.28 -30.46
C ILE A 97 31.35 -20.61 -29.45
N ALA A 98 32.57 -20.57 -29.98
CA ALA A 98 33.82 -20.90 -29.35
C ALA A 98 34.20 -19.95 -28.22
N THR A 99 34.78 -20.55 -27.19
CA THR A 99 35.66 -19.92 -26.21
C THR A 99 36.95 -19.45 -26.87
N ASN A 100 37.50 -18.32 -26.40
CA ASN A 100 38.93 -18.04 -26.50
C ASN A 100 39.43 -17.40 -25.19
N PRO A 101 40.60 -17.82 -24.66
CA PRO A 101 41.24 -17.28 -23.46
C PRO A 101 42.36 -16.27 -23.80
N LEU A 102 43.16 -15.89 -22.77
CA LEU A 102 44.39 -15.02 -22.76
C LEU A 102 44.08 -13.57 -22.26
N LEU A 103 44.86 -12.86 -21.42
CA LEU A 103 46.22 -13.01 -20.87
C LEU A 103 46.49 -11.95 -19.75
N HIS A 104 47.27 -12.33 -18.72
CA HIS A 104 48.34 -11.61 -17.98
C HIS A 104 48.20 -10.31 -17.11
N LYS A 105 48.83 -10.44 -15.92
CA LYS A 105 49.69 -9.49 -15.13
C LYS A 105 48.98 -8.37 -14.34
N ALA A 106 49.41 -7.91 -13.15
CA ALA A 106 50.66 -8.00 -12.39
C ALA A 106 50.39 -7.88 -10.87
N VAL A 107 51.00 -8.72 -10.03
CA VAL A 107 52.01 -8.40 -9.00
C VAL A 107 52.37 -6.91 -8.83
N GLN A 108 52.15 -6.37 -7.62
CA GLN A 108 53.05 -5.38 -7.04
C GLN A 108 53.10 -5.52 -5.52
N GLN A 109 54.29 -5.85 -5.04
CA GLN A 109 54.75 -5.75 -3.65
C GLN A 109 54.89 -4.27 -3.26
N VAL A 110 54.62 -3.94 -2.00
CA VAL A 110 55.33 -2.86 -1.30
C VAL A 110 55.69 -3.35 0.10
N GLU A 111 57.00 -3.44 0.32
CA GLU A 111 57.68 -3.61 1.61
C GLU A 111 57.87 -2.25 2.31
N GLY A 112 58.15 -2.29 3.62
CA GLY A 112 58.69 -1.18 4.43
C GLY A 112 57.97 -1.07 5.79
N ILE A 113 58.33 -1.84 6.83
CA ILE A 113 59.50 -1.72 7.75
C ILE A 113 59.47 -0.44 8.62
N HIS A 114 59.28 -0.64 9.94
CA HIS A 114 59.95 -0.06 11.13
C HIS A 114 59.18 -0.63 12.36
N HIS A 115 59.65 -1.63 13.14
CA HIS A 115 60.74 -1.64 14.15
C HIS A 115 60.64 -0.42 15.10
N VAL A 116 60.44 -0.53 16.42
CA VAL A 116 61.36 -1.07 17.45
C VAL A 116 60.71 -1.00 18.87
N GLN A 117 61.02 -2.00 19.72
CA GLN A 117 61.07 -2.08 21.21
C GLN A 117 59.81 -1.74 22.05
N GLY A 118 59.49 -2.44 23.14
CA GLY A 118 60.18 -3.50 23.89
C GLY A 118 59.81 -3.40 25.38
N ILE A 119 59.79 -4.54 26.09
CA ILE A 119 60.30 -4.79 27.46
C ILE A 119 59.52 -5.93 28.18
N GLN A 120 60.30 -6.98 28.49
CA GLN A 120 60.35 -7.95 29.61
C GLN A 120 59.06 -8.59 30.16
N GLN A 121 58.88 -9.92 30.06
CA GLN A 121 59.54 -11.01 30.81
C GLN A 121 59.42 -10.92 32.33
N VAL A 122 58.70 -11.88 32.95
CA VAL A 122 59.20 -12.69 34.08
C VAL A 122 58.64 -14.10 33.97
N GLN A 123 59.53 -15.09 34.02
CA GLN A 123 59.27 -16.51 34.16
C GLN A 123 58.96 -16.85 35.62
N ASN A 124 58.14 -17.88 35.89
CA ASN A 124 58.60 -18.91 36.81
C ASN A 124 57.86 -20.23 36.67
N THR A 125 58.68 -21.28 36.64
CA THR A 125 58.38 -22.70 36.54
C THR A 125 58.32 -23.28 37.95
N GLN A 126 57.44 -24.24 38.23
CA GLN A 126 57.78 -25.39 39.08
C GLN A 126 56.84 -26.57 38.83
N GLN A 127 57.44 -27.68 38.42
CA GLN A 127 56.88 -29.03 38.41
C GLN A 127 56.98 -29.63 39.81
N VAL A 128 55.96 -30.35 40.27
CA VAL A 128 56.10 -31.54 41.13
C VAL A 128 55.00 -32.55 40.76
N SER A 129 55.43 -33.80 40.63
CA SER A 129 54.74 -35.06 40.36
C SER A 129 53.81 -35.55 41.48
N GLY A 130 52.79 -36.36 41.14
CA GLY A 130 52.07 -37.21 42.09
C GLY A 130 50.83 -37.91 41.50
N ASP A 131 50.80 -39.23 41.59
CA ASP A 131 49.87 -40.19 40.97
C ASP A 131 48.41 -40.20 41.47
N SER A 132 47.54 -40.68 40.55
CA SER A 132 46.32 -41.50 40.75
C SER A 132 45.13 -40.99 41.59
N GLN A 133 43.98 -40.75 40.94
CA GLN A 133 42.81 -41.65 40.94
C GLN A 133 41.57 -41.06 40.21
N VAL A 134 40.97 -41.92 39.38
CA VAL A 134 39.56 -42.07 38.96
C VAL A 134 38.55 -40.95 39.30
N GLN A 135 37.99 -40.30 38.28
CA GLN A 135 36.55 -40.02 38.17
C GLN A 135 36.20 -39.53 36.74
N GLY A 136 35.16 -40.13 36.16
CA GLY A 136 34.65 -39.78 34.84
C GLY A 136 33.90 -38.44 34.83
N ALA A 137 34.10 -37.64 33.78
CA ALA A 137 33.25 -36.51 33.45
C ALA A 137 33.29 -36.19 31.94
N LEU A 138 32.15 -35.66 31.49
CA LEU A 138 31.63 -35.38 30.16
C LEU A 138 32.60 -34.84 29.07
N PRO A 139 32.28 -35.07 27.78
CA PRO A 139 32.96 -34.40 26.68
C PRO A 139 32.54 -32.92 26.60
N SER A 140 33.53 -32.03 26.66
CA SER A 140 33.40 -30.60 26.40
C SER A 140 33.15 -30.34 24.91
N SER A 141 31.92 -29.99 24.56
CA SER A 141 31.59 -29.45 23.24
C SER A 141 31.85 -27.94 23.21
N HIS A 142 32.95 -27.54 22.58
CA HIS A 142 33.09 -26.17 22.08
C HIS A 142 32.08 -25.96 20.93
N PRO A 143 31.19 -24.96 21.00
CA PRO A 143 30.32 -24.63 19.89
C PRO A 143 31.17 -23.98 18.79
N GLN A 144 31.37 -24.70 17.69
CA GLN A 144 31.93 -24.12 16.47
C GLN A 144 30.98 -23.05 15.95
N GLN A 145 31.51 -21.83 15.81
CA GLN A 145 30.84 -20.67 15.24
C GLN A 145 30.58 -20.95 13.75
N ILE A 146 29.32 -21.18 13.39
CA ILE A 146 28.91 -21.40 12.00
C ILE A 146 28.61 -20.02 11.38
N SER A 147 29.56 -19.50 10.60
CA SER A 147 29.33 -18.33 9.76
C SER A 147 28.53 -18.72 8.51
N ILE A 148 27.54 -17.90 8.15
CA ILE A 148 26.79 -18.04 6.89
C ILE A 148 27.77 -17.91 5.72
N THR A 149 27.79 -18.90 4.83
CA THR A 149 28.69 -18.85 3.67
C THR A 149 28.23 -17.78 2.69
N THR A 150 29.19 -17.13 2.03
CA THR A 150 28.94 -16.13 0.97
C THR A 150 28.03 -16.65 -0.14
N GLU A 151 28.04 -17.97 -0.33
CA GLU A 151 27.22 -18.68 -1.32
C GLU A 151 25.77 -18.85 -0.86
N SER A 152 25.53 -19.13 0.43
CA SER A 152 24.19 -19.09 1.03
C SER A 152 23.61 -17.67 1.03
N ALA A 153 24.44 -16.63 1.22
CA ALA A 153 24.02 -15.24 1.10
C ALA A 153 23.63 -14.86 -0.35
N ARG A 154 24.39 -15.29 -1.36
CA ARG A 154 24.03 -15.09 -2.79
C ARG A 154 22.80 -15.91 -3.19
N TYR A 155 22.66 -17.13 -2.67
CA TYR A 155 21.50 -17.98 -2.94
C TYR A 155 20.21 -17.35 -2.38
N ALA A 156 20.28 -16.72 -1.20
CA ALA A 156 19.18 -15.92 -0.65
C ALA A 156 18.89 -14.63 -1.46
N GLN A 157 19.86 -14.06 -2.16
CA GLN A 157 19.63 -12.86 -3.00
C GLN A 157 19.03 -13.17 -4.37
N THR A 158 19.20 -14.38 -4.89
CA THR A 158 18.87 -14.75 -6.28
C THR A 158 17.51 -15.42 -6.46
N ARG A 159 16.79 -15.73 -5.37
CA ARG A 159 15.49 -16.42 -5.39
C ARG A 159 14.36 -15.70 -4.65
N TYR A 160 14.60 -14.53 -4.04
CA TYR A 160 13.56 -13.80 -3.32
C TYR A 160 12.90 -12.73 -4.20
N PRO A 161 11.58 -12.77 -4.39
CA PRO A 161 10.79 -11.61 -4.79
C PRO A 161 10.42 -10.69 -3.61
N PHE A 162 10.92 -10.94 -2.40
CA PHE A 162 10.63 -10.13 -1.22
C PHE A 162 11.89 -9.38 -0.76
N SER A 163 11.78 -8.05 -0.67
CA SER A 163 12.80 -7.27 0.04
C SER A 163 12.79 -7.65 1.51
N PRO A 164 13.95 -7.79 2.17
CA PRO A 164 13.98 -7.77 3.64
C PRO A 164 13.32 -6.48 4.10
N PHE A 165 12.22 -6.56 4.84
CA PHE A 165 11.65 -5.37 5.46
C PHE A 165 12.60 -4.92 6.57
N ILE A 166 13.03 -3.66 6.46
CA ILE A 166 13.83 -3.00 7.49
C ILE A 166 12.84 -2.12 8.25
N ILE A 167 12.60 -2.45 9.52
CA ILE A 167 11.80 -1.60 10.42
C ILE A 167 12.54 -0.26 10.55
N ARG A 168 11.94 0.82 10.05
CA ARG A 168 12.45 2.20 10.16
C ARG A 168 11.37 3.11 10.70
N PHE A 169 11.45 3.42 11.98
CA PHE A 169 10.63 4.47 12.59
C PHE A 169 11.06 5.83 12.02
N ASN A 170 10.24 6.44 11.17
CA ASN A 170 10.55 7.75 10.59
C ASN A 170 10.16 8.94 11.50
N ALA A 171 9.14 8.79 12.36
CA ALA A 171 8.74 9.78 13.37
C ALA A 171 7.79 9.17 14.41
N VAL A 172 7.86 9.65 15.66
CA VAL A 172 6.95 9.29 16.77
C VAL A 172 6.30 10.56 17.31
N LYS A 173 4.97 10.57 17.49
CA LYS A 173 4.26 11.69 18.11
C LYS A 173 4.35 11.58 19.62
N LEU A 174 4.93 12.57 20.29
CA LEU A 174 4.96 12.67 21.75
C LEU A 174 3.76 13.50 22.24
N GLU A 175 2.87 12.89 23.03
CA GLU A 175 1.79 13.61 23.72
C GLU A 175 2.25 14.01 25.12
N LEU A 176 2.44 15.31 25.34
CA LEU A 176 2.96 15.87 26.58
C LEU A 176 1.83 16.58 27.33
N THR A 177 1.69 16.31 28.63
CA THR A 177 0.69 16.94 29.49
C THR A 177 1.07 18.36 29.93
N SER A 178 2.36 18.69 29.91
CA SER A 178 2.90 19.99 30.31
C SER A 178 3.41 20.78 29.11
N SER A 179 2.91 22.00 28.93
CA SER A 179 3.40 22.92 27.90
C SER A 179 4.84 23.36 28.13
N THR A 180 5.25 23.48 29.39
CA THR A 180 6.63 23.86 29.77
C THR A 180 7.63 22.79 29.35
N VAL A 181 7.30 21.51 29.60
CA VAL A 181 8.13 20.37 29.19
C VAL A 181 8.22 20.28 27.66
N ARG A 182 7.12 20.56 26.96
CA ARG A 182 7.11 20.64 25.49
C ARG A 182 8.08 21.71 24.99
N GLU A 183 8.02 22.92 25.54
CA GLU A 183 8.90 24.02 25.15
C GLU A 183 10.37 23.70 25.44
N GLU A 184 10.68 23.13 26.60
CA GLU A 184 12.04 22.69 26.95
C GLU A 184 12.58 21.62 25.98
N LEU A 185 11.75 20.65 25.59
CA LEU A 185 12.14 19.61 24.62
C LEU A 185 12.36 20.20 23.23
N LEU A 186 11.51 21.12 22.78
CA LEU A 186 11.69 21.80 21.49
C LEU A 186 12.94 22.68 21.47
N ILE A 187 13.29 23.34 22.57
CA ILE A 187 14.53 24.12 22.70
C ILE A 187 15.76 23.21 22.65
N LYS A 188 15.67 22.00 23.21
CA LYS A 188 16.77 21.02 23.21
C LYS A 188 16.99 20.37 21.85
N GLU A 189 16.01 20.43 20.95
CA GLU A 189 15.99 19.79 19.61
C GLU A 189 16.21 18.27 19.59
N LYS A 190 16.54 17.64 20.73
CA LYS A 190 16.87 16.22 20.86
C LYS A 190 16.35 15.65 22.17
N ILE A 191 15.89 14.39 22.12
CA ILE A 191 15.54 13.59 23.29
C ILE A 191 16.37 12.31 23.31
N THR A 192 16.87 11.95 24.48
CA THR A 192 17.62 10.71 24.69
C THR A 192 16.70 9.68 25.33
N VAL A 193 16.58 8.50 24.73
CA VAL A 193 15.87 7.35 25.30
C VAL A 193 16.86 6.20 25.39
N GLY A 194 17.25 5.83 26.61
CA GLY A 194 18.38 4.93 26.85
C GLY A 194 19.70 5.53 26.34
N TYR A 195 20.32 4.89 25.36
CA TYR A 195 21.61 5.29 24.76
C TYR A 195 21.46 5.92 23.36
N ILE A 196 20.22 6.17 22.90
CA ILE A 196 19.95 6.67 21.55
C ILE A 196 19.38 8.09 21.65
N ALA A 197 19.92 9.01 20.85
CA ALA A 197 19.41 10.38 20.71
C ALA A 197 18.52 10.49 19.46
N TYR A 198 17.33 11.05 19.64
CA TYR A 198 16.36 11.30 18.58
C TYR A 198 16.18 12.81 18.39
N ASP A 199 16.06 13.26 17.15
CA ASP A 199 15.72 14.66 16.85
C ASP A 199 14.22 14.92 17.15
N ILE A 200 13.92 16.08 17.72
CA ILE A 200 12.57 16.51 18.07
C ILE A 200 12.16 17.67 17.18
N ASP A 201 11.04 17.50 16.48
CA ASP A 201 10.38 18.57 15.74
C ASP A 201 9.02 18.95 16.36
N GLU A 202 8.63 20.21 16.18
CA GLU A 202 7.32 20.70 16.61
C GLU A 202 6.21 20.00 15.80
N TYR A 203 5.43 19.13 16.46
CA TYR A 203 4.23 18.56 15.85
C TYR A 203 3.12 19.61 15.78
N LEU A 204 2.84 20.07 14.56
CA LEU A 204 1.77 21.01 14.29
C LEU A 204 0.62 20.27 13.61
N ALA A 205 -0.42 19.96 14.38
CA ALA A 205 -1.64 19.37 13.84
C ALA A 205 -2.14 20.27 12.68
N PRO A 206 -2.49 19.70 11.51
CA PRO A 206 -2.85 20.50 10.35
C PRO A 206 -4.14 21.29 10.65
N ALA A 207 -4.01 22.58 10.96
CA ALA A 207 -5.16 23.46 11.03
C ALA A 207 -5.79 23.55 9.63
N ASN A 208 -7.12 23.43 9.57
CA ASN A 208 -7.87 23.71 8.36
C ASN A 208 -7.74 25.19 8.03
N ILE A 209 -6.92 25.51 7.04
CA ILE A 209 -6.78 26.88 6.55
C ILE A 209 -7.94 27.23 5.65
N LEU A 210 -8.45 28.43 5.85
CA LEU A 210 -9.42 29.04 4.96
C LEU A 210 -8.70 29.52 3.70
N ILE A 211 -9.10 29.00 2.53
CA ILE A 211 -8.62 29.46 1.23
C ILE A 211 -9.82 30.06 0.48
N CYS A 212 -9.71 31.33 0.09
CA CYS A 212 -10.75 32.03 -0.63
C CYS A 212 -10.99 31.39 -2.01
N SER A 213 -12.22 30.98 -2.31
CA SER A 213 -12.56 30.34 -3.60
C SER A 213 -12.48 31.29 -4.80
N LYS A 214 -12.44 32.61 -4.58
CA LYS A 214 -12.35 33.64 -5.62
C LYS A 214 -10.91 33.94 -6.01
N CYS A 215 -10.06 34.32 -5.05
CA CYS A 215 -8.68 34.71 -5.32
C CYS A 215 -7.64 33.62 -5.04
N MET A 216 -8.04 32.52 -4.40
CA MET A 216 -7.14 31.49 -3.85
C MET A 216 -6.21 32.01 -2.73
N GLY A 217 -6.47 33.20 -2.18
CA GLY A 217 -5.74 33.78 -1.06
C GLY A 217 -6.06 33.10 0.28
N LEU A 218 -5.11 33.17 1.22
CA LEU A 218 -5.27 32.60 2.57
C LEU A 218 -6.04 33.55 3.50
N GLY A 219 -6.77 32.99 4.46
CA GLY A 219 -7.23 33.70 5.66
C GLY A 219 -8.51 34.53 5.54
N HIS A 220 -9.25 34.48 4.41
CA HIS A 220 -10.52 35.21 4.27
C HIS A 220 -11.57 34.46 3.43
N PHE A 221 -12.84 34.74 3.68
CA PHE A 221 -13.95 34.16 2.93
C PHE A 221 -14.16 34.91 1.61
N MET A 222 -14.83 34.28 0.64
CA MET A 222 -15.18 34.89 -0.65
C MET A 222 -15.91 36.24 -0.50
N LYS A 223 -16.77 36.38 0.51
CA LYS A 223 -17.52 37.63 0.79
C LYS A 223 -16.63 38.80 1.26
N GLN A 224 -15.46 38.49 1.81
CA GLN A 224 -14.49 39.48 2.31
C GLN A 224 -13.37 39.73 1.30
N CYS A 225 -13.44 39.11 0.12
CA CYS A 225 -12.42 39.25 -0.90
C CYS A 225 -12.58 40.58 -1.65
N THR A 226 -11.58 41.46 -1.54
CA THR A 226 -11.54 42.75 -2.25
C THR A 226 -11.09 42.62 -3.70
N GLN A 227 -10.59 41.44 -4.12
CA GLN A 227 -10.15 41.24 -5.49
C GLN A 227 -11.37 41.21 -6.43
N VAL A 228 -11.34 42.06 -7.45
CA VAL A 228 -12.41 42.13 -8.46
C VAL A 228 -12.40 40.88 -9.34
N LYS A 229 -11.21 40.52 -9.85
CA LYS A 229 -10.97 39.34 -10.70
C LYS A 229 -10.95 38.05 -9.90
N SER A 230 -11.25 36.95 -10.57
CA SER A 230 -11.15 35.59 -10.04
C SER A 230 -9.84 34.93 -10.45
N THR A 231 -9.31 34.02 -9.64
CA THR A 231 -8.04 33.33 -9.91
C THR A 231 -8.32 31.87 -10.30
N CYS A 232 -7.77 31.43 -11.43
CA CYS A 232 -7.90 30.04 -11.87
C CYS A 232 -7.23 29.08 -10.88
N ARG A 233 -7.95 28.01 -10.48
CA ARG A 233 -7.45 27.04 -9.49
C ARG A 233 -6.27 26.21 -9.97
N THR A 234 -6.13 26.06 -11.29
CA THR A 234 -5.08 25.23 -11.90
C THR A 234 -3.85 26.07 -12.21
N CYS A 235 -3.97 27.08 -13.07
CA CYS A 235 -2.82 27.87 -13.53
C CYS A 235 -2.51 29.11 -12.68
N GLY A 236 -3.36 29.49 -11.73
CA GLY A 236 -3.14 30.64 -10.86
C GLY A 236 -3.27 32.00 -11.56
N GLU A 237 -3.72 32.06 -12.82
CA GLU A 237 -3.94 33.31 -13.56
C GLU A 237 -5.22 34.02 -13.12
N CYS A 238 -5.19 35.36 -13.11
CA CYS A 238 -6.34 36.19 -12.77
C CYS A 238 -7.19 36.49 -14.02
N THR A 239 -8.49 36.26 -13.94
CA THR A 239 -9.47 36.36 -15.02
C THR A 239 -10.75 37.04 -14.53
N ASP A 240 -11.37 37.85 -15.40
CA ASP A 240 -12.65 38.51 -15.13
C ASP A 240 -13.83 37.52 -15.15
N ASP A 241 -13.77 36.48 -15.99
CA ASP A 241 -14.74 35.37 -16.04
C ASP A 241 -14.04 34.02 -16.19
N LEU A 242 -14.16 33.18 -15.14
CA LEU A 242 -13.64 31.80 -15.13
C LEU A 242 -14.22 30.94 -16.28
N LYS A 243 -15.42 31.24 -16.77
CA LYS A 243 -16.07 30.46 -17.84
C LYS A 243 -15.42 30.70 -19.20
N GLN A 244 -14.87 31.89 -19.43
CA GLN A 244 -14.23 32.27 -20.69
C GLN A 244 -12.70 32.08 -20.65
N HIS A 245 -12.15 31.70 -19.51
CA HIS A 245 -10.72 31.56 -19.33
C HIS A 245 -10.15 30.32 -20.03
N ILE A 246 -9.20 30.54 -20.94
CA ILE A 246 -8.40 29.49 -21.57
C ILE A 246 -7.26 29.12 -20.61
N CYS A 247 -7.48 28.08 -19.80
CA CYS A 247 -6.49 27.62 -18.83
C CYS A 247 -5.29 26.95 -19.52
N SER A 248 -4.08 27.38 -19.17
CA SER A 248 -2.82 26.77 -19.61
C SER A 248 -2.60 25.33 -19.13
N LYS A 249 -3.43 24.85 -18.19
CA LYS A 249 -3.39 23.51 -17.55
C LYS A 249 -2.10 23.18 -16.80
N ILE A 250 -1.12 24.09 -16.77
CA ILE A 250 0.08 23.96 -15.96
C ILE A 250 -0.32 24.29 -14.52
N GLU A 251 -0.20 23.33 -13.60
CA GLU A 251 -0.48 23.59 -12.19
C GLU A 251 0.51 24.60 -11.64
N LYS A 252 0.03 25.73 -11.13
CA LYS A 252 0.88 26.77 -10.54
C LYS A 252 0.27 27.30 -9.25
N CYS A 253 1.05 27.26 -8.18
CA CYS A 253 0.63 27.75 -6.88
C CYS A 253 0.61 29.29 -6.88
N VAL A 254 -0.51 29.88 -6.46
CA VAL A 254 -0.66 31.34 -6.34
C VAL A 254 0.23 31.92 -5.23
N HIS A 255 0.63 31.10 -4.26
CA HIS A 255 1.42 31.56 -3.10
C HIS A 255 2.93 31.48 -3.32
N CYS A 256 3.44 30.39 -3.88
CA CYS A 256 4.89 30.19 -4.06
C CYS A 256 5.34 30.13 -5.53
N GLY A 257 4.40 30.15 -6.49
CA GLY A 257 4.69 30.10 -7.93
C GLY A 257 5.16 28.74 -8.46
N GLN A 258 5.29 27.72 -7.60
CA GLN A 258 5.79 26.39 -7.97
C GLN A 258 4.72 25.49 -8.60
N ASN A 259 5.16 24.38 -9.22
CA ASN A 259 4.31 23.42 -9.95
C ASN A 259 3.51 22.49 -9.02
N HIS A 260 2.55 23.04 -8.29
CA HIS A 260 1.55 22.30 -7.53
C HIS A 260 0.32 23.18 -7.26
N LYS A 261 -0.82 22.57 -6.91
CA LYS A 261 -2.04 23.30 -6.52
C LYS A 261 -1.82 24.25 -5.33
N SER A 262 -2.54 25.38 -5.30
CA SER A 262 -2.44 26.38 -4.22
C SER A 262 -2.83 25.87 -2.83
N ASN A 263 -3.63 24.81 -2.74
CA ASN A 263 -4.02 24.17 -1.49
C ASN A 263 -3.13 22.96 -1.10
N SER A 264 -2.08 22.68 -1.87
CA SER A 264 -1.20 21.53 -1.65
C SER A 264 -0.40 21.66 -0.35
N LEU A 265 -0.24 20.54 0.36
CA LEU A 265 0.65 20.41 1.52
C LEU A 265 2.14 20.61 1.16
N LYS A 266 2.48 20.54 -0.13
CA LYS A 266 3.83 20.79 -0.64
C LYS A 266 4.20 22.29 -0.68
N CYS A 267 3.22 23.19 -0.53
CA CYS A 267 3.47 24.63 -0.58
C CYS A 267 4.07 25.13 0.74
N GLN A 268 5.30 25.63 0.70
CA GLN A 268 5.98 26.16 1.90
C GLN A 268 5.22 27.33 2.55
N VAL A 269 4.59 28.19 1.76
CA VAL A 269 3.78 29.33 2.26
C VAL A 269 2.52 28.86 2.98
N VAL A 270 1.85 27.84 2.45
CA VAL A 270 0.70 27.21 3.12
C VAL A 270 1.14 26.52 4.41
N LYS A 271 2.30 25.84 4.38
CA LYS A 271 2.87 25.18 5.56
C LYS A 271 3.20 26.19 6.66
N SER A 272 3.83 27.31 6.34
CA SER A 272 4.15 28.37 7.30
C SER A 272 2.91 29.10 7.82
N PHE A 273 1.89 29.32 6.98
CA PHE A 273 0.64 29.92 7.42
C PHE A 273 -0.16 28.99 8.35
N ARG A 274 -0.19 27.68 8.04
CA ARG A 274 -0.77 26.66 8.92
C ARG A 274 -0.04 26.62 10.27
N SER A 275 1.29 26.63 10.27
CA SER A 275 2.06 26.59 11.51
C SER A 275 1.81 27.80 12.38
N GLU A 276 1.77 29.00 11.78
CA GLU A 276 1.47 30.24 12.50
C GLU A 276 0.04 30.26 13.05
N LEU A 277 -0.93 29.79 12.28
CA LEU A 277 -2.32 29.70 12.73
C LEU A 277 -2.47 28.70 13.88
N THR A 278 -1.89 27.50 13.75
CA THR A 278 -1.87 26.50 14.82
C THR A 278 -1.19 27.06 16.07
N ARG A 279 -0.06 27.76 15.92
CA ARG A 279 0.62 28.42 17.04
C ARG A 279 -0.28 29.46 17.71
N LYS A 280 -0.94 30.33 16.95
CA LYS A 280 -1.88 31.34 17.49
C LYS A 280 -3.06 30.72 18.23
N LEU A 281 -3.57 29.58 17.76
CA LEU A 281 -4.66 28.85 18.42
C LEU A 281 -4.22 28.14 19.70
N LEU A 282 -2.96 27.68 19.75
CA LEU A 282 -2.40 26.97 20.90
C LEU A 282 -1.76 27.91 21.94
N SER A 283 -1.37 29.14 21.57
CA SER A 283 -0.77 30.11 22.49
C SER A 283 -1.75 30.49 23.61
N PRO A 284 -1.45 30.21 24.89
CA PRO A 284 -2.36 30.45 26.01
C PRO A 284 -2.70 31.95 26.19
N ASN A 285 -1.81 32.85 25.75
CA ASN A 285 -2.02 34.31 25.84
C ASN A 285 -3.19 34.83 24.99
N ASN A 286 -3.71 34.07 24.02
CA ASN A 286 -4.89 34.49 23.25
C ASN A 286 -6.23 34.19 23.93
N ARG A 287 -6.24 33.56 25.11
CA ARG A 287 -7.47 33.35 25.89
C ARG A 287 -7.85 34.52 26.81
N SER A 288 -7.02 35.56 26.92
CA SER A 288 -7.18 36.58 27.97
C SER A 288 -7.57 37.99 27.52
N THR A 289 -7.83 38.25 26.23
CA THR A 289 -8.08 39.63 25.76
C THR A 289 -9.15 39.80 24.68
N SER A 290 -10.11 38.88 24.55
CA SER A 290 -11.35 39.11 23.77
C SER A 290 -12.54 39.52 24.66
N SER A 291 -12.27 40.35 25.67
CA SER A 291 -13.28 41.07 26.46
C SER A 291 -13.04 42.59 26.44
N THR A 292 -12.96 43.17 25.24
CA THR A 292 -13.18 44.60 24.90
C THR A 292 -13.05 44.68 23.38
N THR A 293 -14.01 45.04 22.53
CA THR A 293 -15.27 45.78 22.65
C THR A 293 -16.25 45.25 21.61
N ASN A 294 -17.22 44.43 22.02
CA ASN A 294 -18.52 44.37 21.34
C ASN A 294 -19.49 45.19 22.17
N THR A 295 -19.54 46.48 21.87
CA THR A 295 -20.67 47.33 22.21
C THR A 295 -21.82 46.89 21.32
N LEU A 296 -22.56 45.87 21.73
CA LEU A 296 -24.00 45.68 21.52
C LEU A 296 -24.36 44.26 21.98
N ASN A 297 -25.45 44.18 22.75
CA ASN A 297 -26.21 42.99 23.12
C ASN A 297 -25.72 42.26 24.37
N ASN A 298 -25.86 42.94 25.50
CA ASN A 298 -26.34 42.32 26.72
C ASN A 298 -27.67 42.98 27.11
N MET A 299 -28.76 42.56 26.46
CA MET A 299 -30.08 42.65 27.06
C MET A 299 -30.53 41.23 27.34
N SER A 300 -30.37 40.86 28.61
CA SER A 300 -31.40 40.28 29.46
C SER A 300 -32.48 39.46 28.75
N ASN A 301 -32.61 38.20 29.18
CA ASN A 301 -33.82 37.38 29.10
C ASN A 301 -35.04 38.12 29.70
N SER A 302 -35.60 39.06 28.95
CA SER A 302 -36.95 39.58 29.16
C SER A 302 -37.86 38.92 28.14
N ASN A 303 -38.86 38.22 28.65
CA ASN A 303 -40.03 37.74 27.90
C ASN A 303 -40.42 38.74 26.79
N PHE A 304 -40.32 38.32 25.53
CA PHE A 304 -40.88 39.07 24.41
C PHE A 304 -42.41 39.11 24.56
N LYS A 305 -42.92 40.21 25.14
CA LYS A 305 -44.31 40.60 25.01
C LYS A 305 -44.46 41.35 23.70
N TYR A 306 -45.16 40.76 22.74
CA TYR A 306 -45.63 41.48 21.57
C TYR A 306 -46.67 42.51 22.02
N SER A 307 -46.43 43.80 21.71
CA SER A 307 -47.45 44.85 21.82
C SER A 307 -48.20 44.92 20.50
N SER A 308 -49.53 45.00 20.56
CA SER A 308 -50.41 45.13 19.39
C SER A 308 -50.18 46.41 18.57
N SER A 309 -49.33 47.32 19.05
CA SER A 309 -48.88 48.52 18.35
C SER A 309 -47.74 48.28 17.35
N ASP A 310 -47.06 47.13 17.40
CA ASP A 310 -45.85 46.88 16.60
C ASP A 310 -46.15 46.34 15.19
N PHE A 311 -47.44 46.16 14.87
CA PHE A 311 -47.91 45.83 13.53
C PHE A 311 -48.46 47.09 12.85
N PRO A 312 -47.94 47.48 11.66
CA PRO A 312 -48.51 48.60 10.92
C PRO A 312 -49.97 48.29 10.56
N PRO A 313 -50.90 49.25 10.71
CA PRO A 313 -52.29 49.05 10.32
C PRO A 313 -52.35 48.72 8.84
N MET A 314 -53.09 47.65 8.49
CA MET A 314 -53.31 47.27 7.09
C MET A 314 -53.83 48.48 6.31
N PRO A 315 -53.28 48.74 5.11
CA PRO A 315 -53.72 49.85 4.28
C PRO A 315 -55.21 49.67 3.95
N MET A 316 -56.04 50.62 4.40
CA MET A 316 -57.42 50.74 3.96
C MET A 316 -57.46 50.95 2.44
N PRO A 317 -58.45 50.35 1.75
CA PRO A 317 -58.59 50.50 0.31
C PRO A 317 -58.84 51.98 -0.03
N GLN A 318 -57.85 52.60 -0.67
CA GLN A 318 -57.99 53.95 -1.20
C GLN A 318 -58.92 53.93 -2.41
N PHE A 319 -59.92 54.82 -2.36
CA PHE A 319 -60.81 55.14 -3.45
C PHE A 319 -60.01 55.56 -4.69
N VAL A 320 -60.28 54.89 -5.81
CA VAL A 320 -59.66 55.11 -7.12
C VAL A 320 -60.24 56.40 -7.74
N PRO A 321 -59.41 57.39 -8.12
CA PRO A 321 -59.83 58.46 -9.01
C PRO A 321 -60.02 57.88 -10.41
N THR A 322 -61.18 58.13 -11.00
CA THR A 322 -61.51 57.84 -12.39
C THR A 322 -60.53 58.55 -13.33
N ASN A 323 -59.53 57.81 -13.79
CA ASN A 323 -58.68 58.18 -14.92
C ASN A 323 -59.05 57.27 -16.11
N PRO A 324 -59.47 57.83 -17.26
CA PRO A 324 -59.92 57.04 -18.40
C PRO A 324 -58.73 56.54 -19.21
N ASN A 325 -57.96 55.61 -18.65
CA ASN A 325 -57.04 54.76 -19.39
C ASN A 325 -57.44 53.32 -19.11
N ASN A 326 -58.05 52.68 -20.11
CA ASN A 326 -58.68 51.37 -20.09
C ASN A 326 -57.85 50.30 -19.35
N THR A 327 -58.11 50.16 -18.05
CA THR A 327 -57.53 49.14 -17.16
C THR A 327 -57.92 47.71 -17.55
N MET A 328 -58.96 47.54 -18.37
CA MET A 328 -59.27 46.25 -19.00
C MET A 328 -58.25 45.84 -20.06
N LEU A 329 -57.80 46.79 -20.90
CA LEU A 329 -56.85 46.49 -21.99
C LEU A 329 -55.48 46.07 -21.44
N THR A 330 -54.99 46.75 -20.42
CA THR A 330 -53.71 46.37 -19.78
C THR A 330 -53.78 45.03 -19.04
N LYS A 331 -54.94 44.66 -18.48
CA LYS A 331 -55.17 43.33 -17.89
C LYS A 331 -55.27 42.24 -18.97
N LEU A 332 -55.85 42.55 -20.13
CA LEU A 332 -55.92 41.63 -21.27
C LEU A 332 -54.52 41.37 -21.85
N ASP A 333 -53.71 42.42 -22.03
CA ASP A 333 -52.31 42.29 -22.49
C ASP A 333 -51.46 41.50 -21.49
N GLY A 334 -51.67 41.72 -20.19
CA GLY A 334 -51.03 40.93 -19.13
C GLY A 334 -51.45 39.45 -19.14
N LEU A 335 -52.71 39.15 -19.49
CA LEU A 335 -53.20 37.79 -19.65
C LEU A 335 -52.57 37.12 -20.88
N LEU A 336 -52.53 37.82 -22.02
CA LEU A 336 -51.87 37.35 -23.25
C LEU A 336 -50.40 37.04 -23.01
N GLY A 337 -49.67 37.91 -22.30
CA GLY A 337 -48.28 37.67 -21.92
C GLY A 337 -48.10 36.40 -21.07
N LYS A 338 -48.98 36.16 -20.10
CA LYS A 338 -48.97 34.92 -19.29
C LYS A 338 -49.30 33.68 -20.12
N ILE A 339 -50.24 33.78 -21.06
CA ILE A 339 -50.57 32.67 -21.97
C ILE A 339 -49.36 32.33 -22.85
N THR A 340 -48.65 33.34 -23.36
CA THR A 340 -47.41 33.13 -24.13
C THR A 340 -46.32 32.49 -23.26
N GLU A 341 -46.16 32.91 -22.01
CA GLU A 341 -45.21 32.30 -21.07
C GLU A 341 -45.53 30.83 -20.79
N VAL A 342 -46.81 30.51 -20.55
CA VAL A 342 -47.27 29.13 -20.37
C VAL A 342 -47.02 28.29 -21.63
N ASN A 343 -47.29 28.84 -22.82
CA ASN A 343 -47.04 28.15 -24.08
C ASN A 343 -45.54 27.87 -24.28
N ASN A 344 -44.67 28.84 -23.99
CA ASN A 344 -43.21 28.65 -24.03
C ASN A 344 -42.74 27.61 -23.01
N HIS A 345 -43.32 27.60 -21.82
CA HIS A 345 -43.02 26.58 -20.81
C HIS A 345 -43.46 25.20 -21.29
N LEU A 346 -44.63 25.09 -21.93
CA LEU A 346 -45.13 23.82 -22.46
C LEU A 346 -44.23 23.29 -23.59
N SER A 347 -43.81 24.14 -24.54
CA SER A 347 -42.85 23.76 -25.59
C SER A 347 -41.48 23.34 -25.01
N ASN A 348 -41.02 23.99 -23.94
CA ASN A 348 -39.79 23.59 -23.24
C ASN A 348 -39.94 22.23 -22.53
N VAL A 349 -41.12 21.93 -21.98
CA VAL A 349 -41.41 20.63 -21.37
C VAL A 349 -41.46 19.54 -22.43
N GLU A 350 -42.09 19.80 -23.57
CA GLU A 350 -42.13 18.89 -24.72
C GLU A 350 -40.71 18.59 -25.26
N LEU A 351 -39.87 19.61 -25.41
CA LEU A 351 -38.47 19.42 -25.82
C LEU A 351 -37.68 18.58 -24.81
N LYS A 352 -37.86 18.81 -23.50
CA LYS A 352 -37.22 18.01 -22.45
C LYS A 352 -37.70 16.56 -22.47
N TYR A 353 -38.98 16.34 -22.74
CA TYR A 353 -39.55 15.00 -22.87
C TYR A 353 -38.95 14.25 -24.06
N ASN A 354 -38.85 14.88 -25.22
CA ASN A 354 -38.22 14.28 -26.40
C ASN A 354 -36.74 13.96 -26.18
N ASN A 355 -35.99 14.85 -25.52
CA ASN A 355 -34.59 14.59 -25.16
C ASN A 355 -34.46 13.41 -24.17
N PHE A 356 -35.42 13.25 -23.26
CA PHE A 356 -35.44 12.14 -22.33
C PHE A 356 -35.75 10.81 -23.04
N GLU A 357 -36.70 10.78 -23.98
CA GLU A 357 -36.97 9.59 -24.79
C GLU A 357 -35.75 9.19 -25.62
N GLN A 358 -35.08 10.14 -26.27
CA GLN A 358 -33.85 9.89 -27.01
C GLN A 358 -32.75 9.29 -26.12
N PHE A 359 -32.56 9.86 -24.92
CA PHE A 359 -31.62 9.31 -23.94
C PHE A 359 -31.95 7.87 -23.53
N MET A 360 -33.24 7.54 -23.35
CA MET A 360 -33.66 6.18 -23.00
C MET A 360 -33.39 5.17 -24.12
N ILE A 361 -33.52 5.59 -25.39
CA ILE A 361 -33.18 4.76 -26.56
C ILE A 361 -31.66 4.53 -26.60
N GLU A 362 -30.86 5.58 -26.52
CA GLU A 362 -29.39 5.50 -26.55
C GLU A 362 -28.85 4.63 -25.40
N LYS A 363 -29.44 4.78 -24.21
CA LYS A 363 -29.07 3.95 -23.05
C LYS A 363 -29.38 2.47 -23.28
N LYS A 364 -30.54 2.15 -23.87
CA LYS A 364 -30.91 0.77 -24.19
C LYS A 364 -29.96 0.15 -25.22
N GLU A 365 -29.52 0.89 -26.22
CA GLU A 365 -28.53 0.44 -27.21
C GLU A 365 -27.15 0.23 -26.57
N SER A 366 -26.72 1.15 -25.71
CA SER A 366 -25.48 0.99 -24.94
C SER A 366 -25.51 -0.25 -24.05
N ASP A 367 -26.64 -0.50 -23.36
CA ASP A 367 -26.79 -1.68 -22.50
C ASP A 367 -26.74 -2.99 -23.29
N LEU A 368 -27.25 -3.01 -24.53
CA LEU A 368 -27.13 -4.17 -25.43
C LEU A 368 -25.67 -4.42 -25.84
N LEU A 369 -24.92 -3.38 -26.19
CA LEU A 369 -23.49 -3.49 -26.52
C LEU A 369 -22.66 -3.98 -25.33
N ILE A 370 -22.93 -3.47 -24.13
CA ILE A 370 -22.28 -3.93 -22.89
C ILE A 370 -22.56 -5.41 -22.66
N LYS A 371 -23.82 -5.85 -22.85
CA LYS A 371 -24.21 -7.26 -22.70
C LYS A 371 -23.51 -8.17 -23.72
N GLU A 372 -23.33 -7.72 -24.96
CA GLU A 372 -22.59 -8.47 -25.97
C GLU A 372 -21.10 -8.59 -25.61
N ASN A 373 -20.47 -7.50 -25.16
CA ASN A 373 -19.08 -7.51 -24.70
C ASN A 373 -18.87 -8.45 -23.49
N ILE A 374 -19.79 -8.44 -22.52
CA ILE A 374 -19.74 -9.35 -21.36
C ILE A 374 -19.84 -10.81 -21.83
N ASN A 375 -20.70 -11.12 -22.81
CA ASN A 375 -20.81 -12.46 -23.37
C ASN A 375 -19.53 -12.90 -24.10
N LEU A 376 -18.88 -11.99 -24.83
CA LEU A 376 -17.60 -12.25 -25.48
C LEU A 376 -16.49 -12.56 -24.46
N LEU A 377 -16.37 -11.74 -23.41
CA LEU A 377 -15.41 -11.95 -22.33
C LEU A 377 -15.66 -13.27 -21.58
N SER A 378 -16.93 -13.62 -21.36
CA SER A 378 -17.31 -14.91 -20.76
C SER A 378 -16.83 -16.10 -21.61
N LYS A 379 -17.01 -16.04 -22.94
CA LYS A 379 -16.49 -17.08 -23.86
C LYS A 379 -14.97 -17.18 -23.82
N GLN A 380 -14.26 -16.05 -23.81
CA GLN A 380 -12.80 -16.02 -23.71
C GLN A 380 -12.30 -16.58 -22.37
N SER A 381 -12.98 -16.28 -21.26
CA SER A 381 -12.68 -16.82 -19.94
C SER A 381 -12.76 -18.36 -19.92
N VAL A 382 -13.75 -18.94 -20.58
CA VAL A 382 -13.89 -20.40 -20.69
C VAL A 382 -12.74 -21.01 -21.50
N ALA A 383 -12.28 -20.36 -22.58
CA ALA A 383 -11.12 -20.82 -23.34
C ALA A 383 -9.84 -20.78 -22.48
N PHE A 384 -9.59 -19.67 -21.79
CA PHE A 384 -8.42 -19.52 -20.92
C PHE A 384 -8.39 -20.56 -19.78
N LYS A 385 -9.55 -20.90 -19.21
CA LYS A 385 -9.63 -21.98 -18.21
C LYS A 385 -9.18 -23.33 -18.77
N LYS A 386 -9.46 -23.65 -20.03
CA LYS A 386 -9.01 -24.89 -20.66
C LYS A 386 -7.50 -24.90 -20.84
N ASP A 387 -6.93 -23.79 -21.30
CA ASP A 387 -5.48 -23.65 -21.48
C ASP A 387 -4.74 -23.75 -20.14
N LEU A 388 -5.30 -23.18 -19.07
CA LEU A 388 -4.73 -23.26 -17.73
C LEU A 388 -4.72 -24.70 -17.19
N VAL A 389 -5.80 -25.46 -17.42
CA VAL A 389 -5.83 -26.90 -17.09
C VAL A 389 -4.80 -27.68 -17.90
N HIS A 390 -4.65 -27.38 -19.19
CA HIS A 390 -3.67 -28.03 -20.05
C HIS A 390 -2.23 -27.76 -19.58
N HIS A 391 -1.90 -26.50 -19.27
CA HIS A 391 -0.58 -26.14 -18.74
C HIS A 391 -0.30 -26.75 -17.37
N SER A 392 -1.31 -26.83 -16.49
CA SER A 392 -1.17 -27.51 -15.20
C SER A 392 -0.78 -28.98 -15.37
N LEU A 393 -1.40 -29.69 -16.32
CA LEU A 393 -1.07 -31.09 -16.63
C LEU A 393 0.35 -31.23 -17.20
N LEU A 394 0.79 -30.30 -18.05
CA LEU A 394 2.16 -30.30 -18.59
C LEU A 394 3.21 -30.09 -17.48
N ILE A 395 2.94 -29.17 -16.55
CA ILE A 395 3.81 -28.91 -15.39
C ILE A 395 3.89 -30.18 -14.53
N GLU A 396 2.75 -30.79 -14.20
CA GLU A 396 2.71 -32.04 -13.42
C GLU A 396 3.49 -33.17 -14.11
N ARG A 397 3.41 -33.28 -15.43
CA ARG A 397 4.18 -34.25 -16.20
C ARG A 397 5.69 -33.97 -16.14
N HIS A 398 6.11 -32.72 -16.27
CA HIS A 398 7.52 -32.33 -16.17
C HIS A 398 8.08 -32.56 -14.77
N GLU A 399 7.31 -32.22 -13.73
CA GLU A 399 7.68 -32.52 -12.35
C GLU A 399 7.83 -34.03 -12.14
N ASN A 400 6.89 -34.82 -12.63
CA ASN A 400 6.98 -36.28 -12.57
C ASN A 400 8.24 -36.83 -13.26
N LEU A 401 8.58 -36.31 -14.45
CA LEU A 401 9.81 -36.69 -15.16
C LEU A 401 11.06 -36.30 -14.37
N PHE A 402 11.10 -35.07 -13.85
CA PHE A 402 12.21 -34.60 -13.03
C PHE A 402 12.39 -35.48 -11.78
N MET A 403 11.29 -35.84 -11.11
CA MET A 403 11.32 -36.63 -9.89
C MET A 403 11.67 -38.10 -10.12
N LYS A 404 11.22 -38.69 -11.21
CA LYS A 404 11.43 -40.11 -11.50
C LYS A 404 12.74 -40.39 -12.23
N LEU A 405 13.30 -39.41 -12.94
CA LEU A 405 14.46 -39.61 -13.80
C LEU A 405 15.68 -38.83 -13.30
N ILE A 406 15.53 -37.52 -13.07
CA ILE A 406 16.66 -36.66 -12.75
C ILE A 406 17.14 -36.88 -11.31
N VAL A 407 16.22 -37.00 -10.34
CA VAL A 407 16.61 -37.22 -8.94
C VAL A 407 17.38 -38.54 -8.73
N PRO A 408 16.90 -39.71 -9.22
CA PRO A 408 17.66 -40.95 -9.09
C PRO A 408 19.02 -40.89 -9.80
N MET A 409 19.08 -40.27 -10.99
CA MET A 409 20.34 -40.10 -11.72
C MET A 409 21.37 -39.29 -10.92
N PHE A 410 20.94 -38.26 -10.19
CA PHE A 410 21.82 -37.53 -9.27
C PHE A 410 22.24 -38.38 -8.07
N GLU A 411 21.32 -39.16 -7.48
CA GLU A 411 21.66 -40.09 -6.40
C GLU A 411 22.75 -41.10 -6.83
N ASP A 412 22.60 -41.68 -8.03
CA ASP A 412 23.59 -42.61 -8.61
C ASP A 412 24.93 -41.92 -8.89
N LEU A 413 24.91 -40.71 -9.48
CA LEU A 413 26.12 -39.95 -9.77
C LEU A 413 26.88 -39.58 -8.49
N PHE A 414 26.16 -39.16 -7.45
CA PHE A 414 26.78 -38.84 -6.17
C PHE A 414 27.33 -40.09 -5.47
N GLY A 415 26.64 -41.22 -5.58
CA GLY A 415 27.17 -42.52 -5.14
C GLY A 415 28.47 -42.89 -5.86
N LEU A 416 28.52 -42.71 -7.19
CA LEU A 416 29.70 -42.96 -8.00
C LEU A 416 30.88 -42.07 -7.55
N ILE A 417 30.66 -40.75 -7.45
CA ILE A 417 31.68 -39.80 -7.00
C ILE A 417 32.18 -40.16 -5.59
N ALA A 418 31.28 -40.50 -4.67
CA ALA A 418 31.65 -40.89 -3.31
C ALA A 418 32.50 -42.18 -3.29
N SER A 419 32.21 -43.15 -4.16
CA SER A 419 33.00 -44.39 -4.26
C SER A 419 34.37 -44.18 -4.92
N GLN A 420 34.47 -43.27 -5.90
CA GLN A 420 35.75 -42.95 -6.55
C GLN A 420 36.67 -42.12 -5.66
N ASN A 421 36.12 -41.43 -4.66
CA ASN A 421 36.90 -40.61 -3.72
C ASN A 421 37.48 -41.42 -2.55
N GLN A 422 37.56 -42.75 -2.68
CA GLN A 422 38.20 -43.64 -1.72
C GLN A 422 39.33 -44.41 -2.40
N ASP A 423 40.48 -44.51 -1.73
CA ASP A 423 41.56 -45.38 -2.17
C ASP A 423 41.17 -46.87 -2.02
N LYS A 424 42.01 -47.78 -2.54
CA LYS A 424 41.78 -49.24 -2.42
C LYS A 424 41.75 -49.74 -0.96
N LYS A 425 42.14 -48.92 0.01
CA LYS A 425 42.17 -49.21 1.44
C LYS A 425 41.01 -48.53 2.19
N GLY A 426 40.13 -47.81 1.49
CA GLY A 426 38.99 -47.08 2.06
C GLY A 426 39.33 -45.69 2.62
N ASN A 427 40.54 -45.17 2.41
CA ASN A 427 40.91 -43.82 2.83
C ASN A 427 40.41 -42.80 1.82
N ILE A 428 39.87 -41.68 2.30
CA ILE A 428 39.35 -40.60 1.46
C ILE A 428 40.53 -39.94 0.72
N LEU A 429 40.46 -39.89 -0.62
CA LEU A 429 41.55 -39.39 -1.48
C LEU A 429 41.62 -37.87 -1.49
N ASP A 430 40.47 -37.20 -1.39
CA ASP A 430 40.39 -35.75 -1.34
C ASP A 430 40.32 -35.29 0.14
N PRO A 431 41.37 -34.63 0.67
CA PRO A 431 41.41 -34.16 2.05
C PRO A 431 40.50 -32.95 2.28
N ASP A 432 39.73 -32.50 1.28
CA ASP A 432 38.73 -31.45 1.44
C ASP A 432 37.39 -32.04 1.94
N PRO A 433 37.13 -32.07 3.26
CA PRO A 433 35.86 -32.54 3.82
C PRO A 433 34.66 -31.74 3.32
N ASP A 434 34.87 -30.57 2.71
CA ASP A 434 33.81 -29.66 2.30
C ASP A 434 33.04 -30.18 1.08
N LEU A 435 33.66 -30.93 0.15
CA LEU A 435 32.96 -31.43 -1.05
C LEU A 435 31.90 -32.48 -0.71
N LYS A 436 32.24 -33.48 0.11
CA LYS A 436 31.29 -34.50 0.56
C LYS A 436 30.15 -33.86 1.36
N LEU A 437 30.46 -32.92 2.24
CA LEU A 437 29.48 -32.22 3.07
C LEU A 437 28.58 -31.29 2.24
N LYS A 438 29.10 -30.70 1.15
CA LYS A 438 28.31 -29.93 0.18
C LYS A 438 27.37 -30.85 -0.59
N LEU A 439 27.86 -32.00 -1.07
CA LEU A 439 27.06 -32.98 -1.81
C LEU A 439 25.95 -33.59 -0.95
N GLU A 440 26.24 -33.97 0.30
CA GLU A 440 25.22 -34.41 1.26
C GLU A 440 24.20 -33.31 1.57
N ARG A 441 24.65 -32.06 1.75
CA ARG A 441 23.74 -30.91 1.90
C ARG A 441 22.82 -30.75 0.69
N TYR A 442 23.35 -30.84 -0.53
CA TYR A 442 22.54 -30.80 -1.75
C TYR A 442 21.55 -31.96 -1.82
N LEU A 443 21.96 -33.18 -1.47
CA LEU A 443 21.08 -34.34 -1.44
C LEU A 443 19.94 -34.17 -0.42
N ILE A 444 20.25 -33.67 0.77
CA ILE A 444 19.26 -33.36 1.82
C ILE A 444 18.31 -32.25 1.37
N GLN A 445 18.82 -31.21 0.69
CA GLN A 445 17.97 -30.16 0.12
C GLN A 445 17.05 -30.71 -0.97
N MET A 446 17.55 -31.58 -1.84
CA MET A 446 16.75 -32.25 -2.87
C MET A 446 15.71 -33.20 -2.28
N LYS A 447 16.05 -33.95 -1.22
CA LYS A 447 15.10 -34.81 -0.48
C LYS A 447 14.04 -34.00 0.26
N LYS A 448 14.42 -32.91 0.93
CA LYS A 448 13.45 -31.99 1.56
C LYS A 448 12.56 -31.28 0.54
N ALA A 449 13.10 -30.96 -0.64
CA ALA A 449 12.27 -30.51 -1.75
C ALA A 449 11.32 -31.63 -2.19
N LYS A 450 11.79 -32.88 -2.36
CA LYS A 450 10.99 -34.05 -2.74
C LYS A 450 9.85 -34.35 -1.76
N GLU A 451 10.11 -34.23 -0.47
CA GLU A 451 9.14 -34.49 0.61
C GLU A 451 8.13 -33.36 0.80
N GLY A 452 8.25 -32.26 0.03
CA GLY A 452 7.19 -31.26 -0.09
C GLY A 452 7.05 -30.32 1.09
N GLU A 453 7.88 -30.44 2.13
CA GLU A 453 7.83 -29.52 3.29
C GLU A 453 8.14 -28.07 2.93
N ASN A 454 8.81 -27.80 1.78
CA ASN A 454 9.17 -26.43 1.36
C ASN A 454 9.02 -26.15 -0.15
N ARG A 455 8.36 -27.01 -0.94
CA ARG A 455 8.22 -26.75 -2.40
C ARG A 455 7.27 -25.60 -2.74
N ASN A 456 6.32 -25.31 -1.85
CA ASN A 456 5.23 -24.35 -2.10
C ASN A 456 5.27 -23.13 -1.16
N GLY A 457 6.45 -22.83 -0.61
CA GLY A 457 6.66 -21.80 0.42
C GLY A 457 7.06 -22.40 1.76
N GLY A 458 7.57 -21.54 2.64
CA GLY A 458 8.11 -21.93 3.94
C GLY A 458 8.56 -20.70 4.72
N VAL A 459 8.88 -20.89 5.99
CA VAL A 459 9.28 -19.80 6.89
C VAL A 459 10.78 -19.88 7.12
N LEU A 460 11.48 -18.78 6.85
CA LEU A 460 12.89 -18.58 7.19
C LEU A 460 13.00 -17.44 8.20
N MET A 461 13.65 -17.70 9.34
CA MET A 461 14.00 -16.68 10.32
C MET A 461 15.50 -16.43 10.25
N LEU A 462 15.87 -15.19 9.95
CA LEU A 462 17.25 -14.73 9.98
C LEU A 462 17.50 -14.02 11.31
N ILE A 463 18.43 -14.54 12.10
CA ILE A 463 18.70 -14.06 13.46
C ILE A 463 20.09 -13.47 13.47
N LYS A 464 20.20 -12.23 13.97
CA LYS A 464 21.48 -11.52 14.05
C LYS A 464 22.42 -12.25 15.01
N GLU A 465 23.70 -12.29 14.64
CA GLU A 465 24.74 -12.82 15.51
C GLU A 465 24.76 -12.11 16.87
N GLY A 466 24.96 -12.88 17.94
CA GLY A 466 24.91 -12.41 19.32
C GLY A 466 23.54 -12.55 20.00
N ILE A 467 22.48 -12.88 19.26
CA ILE A 467 21.17 -13.21 19.84
C ILE A 467 21.13 -14.70 20.18
N SER A 468 20.96 -15.03 21.46
CA SER A 468 20.82 -16.43 21.89
C SER A 468 19.43 -16.95 21.59
N ILE A 469 19.35 -18.10 20.93
CA ILE A 469 18.09 -18.69 20.50
C ILE A 469 18.05 -20.19 20.77
N ILE A 470 16.85 -20.71 20.99
CA ILE A 470 16.57 -22.15 21.10
C ILE A 470 15.47 -22.47 20.11
N ARG A 471 15.77 -23.30 19.10
CA ARG A 471 14.75 -23.76 18.16
C ARG A 471 13.81 -24.74 18.86
N VAL A 472 12.52 -24.47 18.82
CA VAL A 472 11.49 -25.37 19.35
C VAL A 472 11.13 -26.40 18.27
N PRO A 473 11.17 -27.71 18.55
CA PRO A 473 10.76 -28.72 17.59
C PRO A 473 9.31 -28.52 17.15
N CYS A 474 9.09 -28.33 15.85
CA CYS A 474 7.78 -28.13 15.25
C CYS A 474 7.62 -29.08 14.06
N LYS A 475 6.52 -29.82 14.02
CA LYS A 475 6.17 -30.73 12.91
C LYS A 475 5.15 -30.13 11.94
N LEU A 476 4.62 -28.94 12.25
CA LEU A 476 3.67 -28.28 11.37
C LEU A 476 4.41 -27.75 10.14
N PRO A 477 3.92 -28.04 8.92
CA PRO A 477 4.50 -27.49 7.71
C PRO A 477 4.33 -25.97 7.70
N ASN A 478 5.28 -25.25 7.11
CA ASN A 478 5.27 -23.79 7.01
C ASN A 478 5.19 -23.06 8.36
N VAL A 479 5.64 -23.68 9.44
CA VAL A 479 5.74 -23.05 10.76
C VAL A 479 7.18 -23.18 11.27
N CYS A 480 7.74 -22.09 11.79
CA CYS A 480 9.02 -22.08 12.47
C CYS A 480 8.85 -21.45 13.85
N VAL A 481 9.37 -22.12 14.88
CA VAL A 481 9.25 -21.65 16.27
C VAL A 481 10.63 -21.56 16.90
N VAL A 482 10.95 -20.39 17.45
CA VAL A 482 12.20 -20.13 18.16
C VAL A 482 11.93 -19.41 19.47
N ASP A 483 12.59 -19.83 20.54
CA ASP A 483 12.66 -19.10 21.79
C ASP A 483 13.88 -18.18 21.75
N ILE A 484 13.66 -16.88 21.89
CA ILE A 484 14.72 -15.86 21.94
C ILE A 484 15.05 -15.59 23.40
N LYS A 485 16.34 -15.65 23.73
CA LYS A 485 16.88 -15.39 25.06
C LYS A 485 17.50 -14.00 25.11
N GLY A 486 17.06 -13.19 26.06
CA GLY A 486 17.48 -11.79 26.22
C GLY A 486 17.24 -11.28 27.63
N GLU A 487 17.08 -9.97 27.79
CA GLU A 487 16.62 -9.38 29.06
C GLU A 487 15.23 -9.91 29.44
N GLU A 488 14.39 -10.08 28.43
CA GLU A 488 13.14 -10.81 28.52
C GLU A 488 13.13 -11.95 27.52
N ASP A 489 12.85 -13.16 28.01
CA ASP A 489 12.64 -14.32 27.15
C ASP A 489 11.27 -14.23 26.47
N PHE A 490 11.25 -14.47 25.16
CA PHE A 490 10.01 -14.58 24.41
C PHE A 490 10.11 -15.57 23.27
N ARG A 491 8.94 -16.02 22.80
CA ARG A 491 8.82 -16.97 21.70
C ARG A 491 8.40 -16.26 20.42
N LEU A 492 9.15 -16.49 19.35
CA LEU A 492 8.81 -16.04 18.00
C LEU A 492 8.32 -17.23 17.17
N ILE A 493 7.11 -17.10 16.63
CA ILE A 493 6.44 -18.08 15.77
C ILE A 493 6.29 -17.43 14.40
N GLY A 494 6.88 -18.03 13.38
CA GLY A 494 6.74 -17.59 12.00
C GLY A 494 5.85 -18.58 11.28
N VAL A 495 4.84 -18.10 10.57
CA VAL A 495 3.87 -18.92 9.85
C VAL A 495 3.76 -18.43 8.41
N TYR A 496 3.56 -19.35 7.46
CA TYR A 496 3.20 -19.03 6.09
C TYR A 496 1.97 -19.85 5.72
N ALA A 497 0.81 -19.19 5.61
CA ALA A 497 -0.48 -19.83 5.43
C ALA A 497 -1.00 -19.69 3.99
N PRO A 498 -0.57 -20.55 3.03
CA PRO A 498 -0.99 -20.41 1.64
C PRO A 498 -2.47 -20.74 1.49
N ASP A 499 -3.15 -20.00 0.61
CA ASP A 499 -4.56 -20.22 0.24
C ASP A 499 -4.87 -21.63 -0.27
N SER A 500 -3.86 -22.35 -0.78
CA SER A 500 -4.00 -23.71 -1.29
C SER A 500 -4.16 -24.78 -0.21
N LYS A 501 -3.98 -24.44 1.07
CA LYS A 501 -4.13 -25.36 2.20
C LYS A 501 -5.21 -24.89 3.15
N THR A 502 -5.97 -25.82 3.70
CA THR A 502 -6.85 -25.57 4.83
C THR A 502 -6.00 -25.48 6.11
N TRP A 503 -6.20 -24.41 6.89
CA TRP A 503 -5.49 -24.17 8.14
C TRP A 503 -6.44 -24.36 9.32
N SER A 504 -5.95 -25.04 10.36
CA SER A 504 -6.56 -25.08 11.69
C SER A 504 -5.69 -24.24 12.61
N TRP A 505 -6.19 -23.08 13.05
CA TRP A 505 -5.40 -22.19 13.92
C TRP A 505 -5.13 -22.82 15.30
N ASP A 506 -6.00 -23.73 15.74
CA ASP A 506 -5.81 -24.51 16.97
C ASP A 506 -4.52 -25.33 16.98
N ASP A 507 -4.01 -25.71 15.80
CA ASP A 507 -2.73 -26.41 15.70
C ASP A 507 -1.58 -25.52 16.18
N LEU A 508 -1.70 -24.20 16.20
CA LEU A 508 -0.68 -23.29 16.73
C LEU A 508 -0.76 -23.13 18.25
N SER A 509 -1.90 -23.44 18.88
CA SER A 509 -2.17 -23.15 20.30
C SER A 509 -1.14 -23.78 21.25
N HIS A 510 -0.64 -24.99 20.93
CA HIS A 510 0.36 -25.66 21.75
C HIS A 510 1.77 -25.06 21.68
N PHE A 511 2.03 -24.17 20.71
CA PHE A 511 3.28 -23.44 20.63
C PHE A 511 3.25 -22.11 21.38
N LEU A 512 2.07 -21.62 21.79
CA LEU A 512 1.96 -20.33 22.46
C LEU A 512 2.65 -20.34 23.82
N SER A 513 3.33 -19.24 24.14
CA SER A 513 3.91 -18.99 25.46
C SER A 513 3.29 -17.72 26.06
N GLN A 514 3.60 -17.41 27.33
CA GLN A 514 3.09 -16.20 27.97
C GLN A 514 3.58 -14.91 27.31
N LYS A 515 4.77 -14.95 26.69
CA LYS A 515 5.37 -13.86 25.92
C LYS A 515 5.70 -14.39 24.52
N CYS A 516 4.81 -14.16 23.56
CA CYS A 516 5.05 -14.62 22.20
C CYS A 516 4.57 -13.64 21.13
N ILE A 517 5.20 -13.76 19.95
CA ILE A 517 4.89 -13.03 18.73
C ILE A 517 4.68 -14.06 17.63
N ILE A 518 3.57 -13.96 16.91
CA ILE A 518 3.25 -14.79 15.75
C ILE A 518 3.29 -13.89 14.52
N TYR A 519 4.34 -13.98 13.72
CA TYR A 519 4.46 -13.24 12.46
C TYR A 519 4.06 -14.14 11.29
N CYS A 520 3.18 -13.70 10.41
CA CYS A 520 2.66 -14.57 9.37
C CYS A 520 2.18 -13.81 8.13
N ASP A 521 2.38 -14.43 6.96
CA ASP A 521 1.54 -14.20 5.78
C ASP A 521 0.32 -15.11 5.93
N PHE A 522 -0.77 -14.55 6.46
CA PHE A 522 -1.99 -15.29 6.75
C PHE A 522 -2.79 -15.61 5.48
N ASN A 523 -2.51 -14.93 4.35
CA ASN A 523 -3.39 -14.85 3.18
C ASN A 523 -4.87 -14.52 3.52
N VAL A 524 -5.10 -13.92 4.69
CA VAL A 524 -6.41 -13.47 5.19
C VAL A 524 -6.31 -11.99 5.41
N ASP A 525 -7.16 -11.21 4.76
CA ASP A 525 -7.32 -9.79 5.06
C ASP A 525 -8.43 -9.65 6.11
N ILE A 526 -8.07 -9.11 7.29
CA ILE A 526 -8.99 -9.04 8.43
C ILE A 526 -10.25 -8.22 8.10
N LEU A 527 -10.13 -7.20 7.25
CA LEU A 527 -11.23 -6.30 6.91
C LEU A 527 -12.04 -6.83 5.72
N GLN A 528 -11.38 -7.50 4.76
CA GLN A 528 -12.02 -7.92 3.52
C GLN A 528 -12.53 -9.37 3.53
N ASP A 529 -11.87 -10.30 4.24
CA ASP A 529 -12.18 -11.74 4.22
C ASP A 529 -13.04 -12.18 5.41
N VAL A 530 -14.16 -11.49 5.65
CA VAL A 530 -15.07 -11.62 6.81
C VAL A 530 -15.10 -13.02 7.44
N LYS A 531 -15.39 -14.08 6.65
CA LYS A 531 -15.52 -15.46 7.18
C LYS A 531 -14.19 -16.08 7.63
N LYS A 532 -13.10 -15.88 6.87
CA LYS A 532 -11.78 -16.43 7.25
C LYS A 532 -11.20 -15.63 8.41
N ALA A 533 -11.40 -14.31 8.38
CA ALA A 533 -11.00 -13.39 9.44
C ALA A 533 -11.71 -13.70 10.75
N GLU A 534 -13.02 -13.96 10.74
CA GLU A 534 -13.80 -14.30 11.94
C GLU A 534 -13.24 -15.54 12.66
N LEU A 535 -12.92 -16.61 11.93
CA LEU A 535 -12.33 -17.82 12.52
C LEU A 535 -10.93 -17.57 13.11
N LEU A 536 -10.11 -16.77 12.42
CA LEU A 536 -8.77 -16.42 12.89
C LEU A 536 -8.82 -15.51 14.13
N LEU A 537 -9.69 -14.50 14.12
CA LEU A 537 -9.88 -13.56 15.22
C LEU A 537 -10.48 -14.24 16.44
N GLN A 538 -11.46 -15.12 16.25
CA GLN A 538 -12.03 -15.91 17.35
C GLN A 538 -10.94 -16.75 18.04
N TRP A 539 -10.13 -17.47 17.25
CA TRP A 539 -9.01 -18.22 17.80
C TRP A 539 -8.00 -17.31 18.52
N ALA A 540 -7.67 -16.15 17.94
CA ALA A 540 -6.76 -15.19 18.57
C ALA A 540 -7.29 -14.68 19.93
N ASP A 541 -8.58 -14.34 19.99
CA ASP A 541 -9.25 -13.90 21.22
C ASP A 541 -9.25 -14.99 22.30
N GLU A 542 -9.56 -16.24 21.93
CA GLU A 542 -9.52 -17.40 22.83
C GLU A 542 -8.12 -17.64 23.41
N GLN A 543 -7.07 -17.24 22.68
CA GLN A 543 -5.67 -17.37 23.09
C GLN A 543 -5.08 -16.08 23.72
N PHE A 544 -5.90 -15.04 23.92
CA PHE A 544 -5.49 -13.72 24.43
C PHE A 544 -4.38 -13.08 23.58
N LEU A 545 -4.50 -13.19 22.26
CA LEU A 545 -3.58 -12.61 21.29
C LEU A 545 -4.12 -11.26 20.80
N ALA A 546 -3.32 -10.20 20.93
CA ALA A 546 -3.63 -8.90 20.35
C ALA A 546 -3.10 -8.85 18.91
N GLN A 547 -3.91 -8.36 17.98
CA GLN A 547 -3.47 -8.12 16.61
C GLN A 547 -2.57 -6.89 16.51
N ALA A 548 -1.54 -6.98 15.69
CA ALA A 548 -0.65 -5.89 15.32
C ALA A 548 -0.64 -5.77 13.79
N LEU A 549 -1.45 -4.84 13.28
CA LEU A 549 -1.66 -4.62 11.85
C LEU A 549 -0.76 -3.50 11.31
N PRO A 550 -0.18 -3.67 10.12
CA PRO A 550 0.54 -2.60 9.46
C PRO A 550 -0.41 -1.52 8.93
N ASN A 551 0.12 -0.32 8.72
CA ASN A 551 -0.66 0.84 8.27
C ASN A 551 -0.88 0.88 6.75
N SER A 552 -0.30 -0.05 6.00
CA SER A 552 -0.37 -0.11 4.55
C SER A 552 -0.59 -1.53 4.05
N PRO A 553 -1.19 -1.70 2.85
CA PRO A 553 -1.27 -3.00 2.19
C PRO A 553 0.10 -3.69 2.14
N THR A 554 0.11 -4.98 2.45
CA THR A 554 1.33 -5.80 2.45
C THR A 554 1.41 -6.73 1.24
N SER A 555 0.28 -6.95 0.56
CA SER A 555 0.24 -7.70 -0.69
C SER A 555 0.82 -6.88 -1.85
N LEU A 556 1.78 -7.42 -2.60
CA LEU A 556 2.23 -6.81 -3.85
C LEU A 556 1.20 -6.93 -4.99
N ARG A 557 0.19 -7.79 -4.83
CA ARG A 557 -0.77 -8.15 -5.89
C ARG A 557 -2.14 -7.49 -5.70
N SER A 558 -2.36 -6.82 -4.58
CA SER A 558 -3.64 -6.23 -4.20
C SER A 558 -3.44 -5.16 -3.13
N ASP A 559 -4.49 -4.42 -2.80
CA ASP A 559 -4.54 -3.50 -1.67
C ASP A 559 -4.82 -4.19 -0.32
N ARG A 560 -4.66 -5.52 -0.27
CA ARG A 560 -4.93 -6.32 0.93
C ARG A 560 -3.80 -6.25 1.95
N VAL A 561 -4.17 -6.31 3.23
CA VAL A 561 -3.28 -6.47 4.38
C VAL A 561 -3.34 -7.93 4.83
N ILE A 562 -2.38 -8.73 4.39
CA ILE A 562 -2.34 -10.19 4.65
C ILE A 562 -1.13 -10.63 5.47
N ASP A 563 -0.14 -9.74 5.62
CA ASP A 563 1.03 -9.93 6.46
C ASP A 563 0.85 -9.06 7.69
N TYR A 564 0.76 -9.70 8.85
CA TYR A 564 0.63 -9.02 10.14
C TYR A 564 1.07 -9.96 11.25
N ALA A 565 0.98 -9.50 12.50
CA ALA A 565 1.27 -10.37 13.62
C ALA A 565 0.17 -10.39 14.68
N PHE A 566 0.27 -11.43 15.51
CA PHE A 566 -0.41 -11.51 16.79
C PHE A 566 0.61 -11.52 17.92
N VAL A 567 0.29 -10.87 19.02
CA VAL A 567 1.20 -10.68 20.15
C VAL A 567 0.51 -11.04 21.44
N ARG A 568 1.21 -11.73 22.34
CA ARG A 568 0.74 -12.04 23.70
C ARG A 568 1.81 -11.67 24.71
N GLY A 569 1.40 -10.93 25.74
CA GLY A 569 2.26 -10.58 26.88
C GLY A 569 3.45 -9.68 26.54
N LEU A 570 3.46 -9.06 25.36
CA LEU A 570 4.49 -8.13 24.89
C LEU A 570 3.82 -6.91 24.27
N ASN A 571 4.48 -5.77 24.38
CA ASN A 571 4.10 -4.56 23.64
C ASN A 571 5.05 -4.41 22.46
N VAL A 572 4.57 -4.75 21.26
CA VAL A 572 5.37 -4.73 20.03
C VAL A 572 4.63 -3.89 19.01
N ASP A 573 5.32 -2.90 18.45
CA ASP A 573 4.84 -2.11 17.33
C ASP A 573 5.37 -2.70 16.03
N ILE A 574 4.48 -2.91 15.05
CA ILE A 574 4.79 -3.58 13.78
C ILE A 574 4.48 -2.61 12.64
N GLN A 575 5.49 -2.31 11.84
CA GLN A 575 5.38 -1.41 10.68
C GLN A 575 5.36 -2.15 9.36
#